data_AF-A0AAP1MSP1-F1
#
_entry.id   AF-A0AAP1MSP1-F1
#
_cell.length_a   1.000
_cell.length_b   1.000
_cell.length_c   1.000
_cell.angle_alpha   90.00
_cell.angle_beta   90.00
_cell.angle_gamma   90.00
#
_symmetry.space_group_name_H-M   'P 1'
#
loop_
_entity.id
_entity.type
_entity.pdbx_description
1 polymer ?
#
loop_
_entity_poly.entity_id
_entity_poly.type
_entity_poly.pdbx_seq_one_letter_code
_entity_poly.pdbx_strand_id
1 'polypeptide(L)'
;MAICVRKNCTTSVWGNNKERSKRLCKRHYAAYVQNRIAKEAKALSVCYYCGLSIAKMRNKKYCCKAHRQLGSRKILGKIITDIIGFSYWGHIQHHIKRSPIELASINGVHDITGLYQLYQCKTKHQRSYVLALEQWGVSKEKSKIKPIPLLRLEICHFYPVNSGGENTPDNVIIAPLRINRMLKDTIPYQGRLFPGLKALRKKMPLNGSLYDGLVARYGKKVVDEELSSIGKLKHFHGNYAKQPEFGGMHHEFPLLMLLISELLRLGHHDIVKFLQAIRRDYESLLPVYVELVAIIMFYAILTGDRDRFLMRFMRIHRWFDDTALSTRHPFRAWGRDNYERCMYLLLRRYLRLFFGSAIESPREIVDLYNSFFSLQVVDVGELGEIVSFSYFKGRQSKVNTFFIIPEYVLDTLPRSGDVFGIGSTLS
;
A
#
# COMPACT_ATOMS: atom_id res chain seq x y z
N MET A 1 -27.01 -25.17 -72.49
CA MET A 1 -26.25 -24.47 -71.41
C MET A 1 -25.86 -25.48 -70.34
N ALA A 2 -24.64 -25.43 -69.81
CA ALA A 2 -24.22 -26.35 -68.75
C ALA A 2 -24.82 -25.96 -67.40
N ILE A 3 -25.52 -26.91 -66.76
CA ILE A 3 -26.07 -26.76 -65.41
C ILE A 3 -25.01 -27.19 -64.38
N CYS A 4 -25.04 -26.56 -63.20
CA CYS A 4 -24.14 -26.87 -62.10
C CYS A 4 -24.22 -28.36 -61.70
N VAL A 5 -23.08 -29.00 -61.44
CA VAL A 5 -22.98 -30.44 -61.14
C VAL A 5 -23.45 -30.82 -59.72
N ARG A 6 -23.71 -29.85 -58.84
CA ARG A 6 -24.11 -30.12 -57.46
C ARG A 6 -25.57 -30.60 -57.43
N LYS A 7 -25.81 -31.70 -56.70
CA LYS A 7 -27.16 -32.23 -56.46
C LYS A 7 -28.09 -31.10 -55.99
N ASN A 8 -29.28 -31.03 -56.58
CA ASN A 8 -30.33 -30.04 -56.30
C ASN A 8 -29.97 -28.58 -56.67
N CYS A 9 -29.01 -28.36 -57.57
CA CYS A 9 -28.70 -27.03 -58.11
C CYS A 9 -29.11 -26.94 -59.59
N THR A 10 -30.15 -26.17 -59.89
CA THR A 10 -30.61 -25.90 -61.27
C THR A 10 -29.95 -24.68 -61.89
N THR A 11 -29.08 -23.98 -61.15
CA THR A 11 -28.42 -22.76 -61.62
C THR A 11 -27.45 -23.09 -62.76
N SER A 12 -27.59 -22.36 -63.86
CA SER A 12 -26.70 -22.38 -65.01
C SER A 12 -25.30 -21.85 -64.67
N VAL A 13 -24.27 -22.48 -65.23
CA VAL A 13 -22.88 -22.09 -65.05
C VAL A 13 -22.55 -20.93 -65.99
N TRP A 14 -22.80 -19.71 -65.52
CA TRP A 14 -22.42 -18.46 -66.19
C TRP A 14 -21.26 -17.82 -65.43
N GLY A 15 -20.07 -17.82 -66.04
CA GLY A 15 -18.89 -17.26 -65.40
C GLY A 15 -17.58 -17.64 -66.09
N ASN A 16 -16.47 -17.22 -65.47
CA ASN A 16 -15.08 -17.33 -65.95
C ASN A 16 -14.66 -18.81 -66.19
N ASN A 17 -13.63 -19.03 -67.03
CA ASN A 17 -13.14 -20.37 -67.42
C ASN A 17 -12.93 -21.36 -66.26
N LYS A 18 -12.56 -20.89 -65.07
CA LYS A 18 -12.34 -21.71 -63.87
C LYS A 18 -13.64 -22.24 -63.26
N GLU A 19 -14.76 -21.53 -63.38
CA GLU A 19 -16.08 -21.99 -62.94
C GLU A 19 -16.62 -23.07 -63.89
N ARG A 20 -16.43 -22.83 -65.20
CA ARG A 20 -16.81 -23.76 -66.26
C ARG A 20 -16.04 -25.07 -66.20
N SER A 21 -14.72 -25.02 -65.98
CA SER A 21 -13.88 -26.24 -65.90
C SER A 21 -14.25 -27.15 -64.74
N LYS A 22 -14.85 -26.62 -63.67
CA LYS A 22 -15.37 -27.40 -62.53
C LYS A 22 -16.87 -27.68 -62.61
N ARG A 23 -17.59 -27.18 -63.63
CA ARG A 23 -19.06 -27.21 -63.77
C ARG A 23 -19.79 -26.77 -62.50
N LEU A 24 -19.33 -25.68 -61.87
CA LEU A 24 -19.95 -25.11 -60.66
C LEU A 24 -20.47 -23.71 -60.97
N CYS A 25 -21.70 -23.37 -60.54
CA CYS A 25 -22.15 -21.98 -60.58
C CYS A 25 -21.32 -21.12 -59.63
N LYS A 26 -21.29 -19.80 -59.84
CA LYS A 26 -20.52 -18.83 -59.04
C LYS A 26 -20.55 -19.06 -57.53
N ARG A 27 -21.74 -19.31 -56.95
CA ARG A 27 -21.91 -19.60 -55.50
C ARG A 27 -21.18 -20.87 -55.08
N HIS A 28 -21.36 -21.97 -55.83
CA HIS A 28 -20.72 -23.25 -55.50
C HIS A 28 -19.23 -23.25 -55.80
N TYR A 29 -18.78 -22.47 -56.79
CA TYR A 29 -17.37 -22.28 -57.05
C TYR A 29 -16.68 -21.48 -55.94
N ALA A 30 -17.29 -20.40 -55.45
CA ALA A 30 -16.79 -19.66 -54.29
C ALA A 30 -16.67 -20.55 -53.05
N ALA A 31 -17.69 -21.37 -52.76
CA ALA A 31 -17.63 -22.35 -51.67
C ALA A 31 -16.55 -23.42 -51.89
N TYR A 32 -16.33 -23.87 -53.13
CA TYR A 32 -15.25 -24.79 -53.47
C TYR A 32 -13.87 -24.17 -53.19
N VAL A 33 -13.65 -22.92 -53.59
CA VAL A 33 -12.40 -22.19 -53.34
C VAL A 33 -12.18 -22.00 -51.84
N GLN A 34 -13.19 -21.56 -51.09
CA GLN A 34 -13.08 -21.42 -49.63
C GLN A 34 -12.78 -22.76 -48.94
N ASN A 35 -13.44 -23.85 -49.36
CA ASN A 35 -13.16 -25.18 -48.83
C ASN A 35 -11.73 -25.65 -49.16
N ARG A 36 -11.19 -25.27 -50.32
CA ARG A 36 -9.80 -25.59 -50.70
C ARG A 36 -8.81 -24.85 -49.81
N ILE A 37 -8.99 -23.54 -49.64
CA ILE A 37 -8.17 -22.70 -48.74
C ILE A 37 -8.25 -23.22 -47.29
N ALA A 38 -9.44 -23.58 -46.81
CA ALA A 38 -9.62 -24.14 -45.48
C ALA A 38 -8.92 -25.49 -45.30
N LYS A 39 -8.90 -26.35 -46.34
CA LYS A 39 -8.14 -27.61 -46.33
C LYS A 39 -6.63 -27.38 -46.30
N GLU A 40 -6.12 -26.44 -47.10
CA GLU A 40 -4.71 -26.05 -47.12
C GLU A 40 -4.28 -25.49 -45.75
N ALA A 41 -5.07 -24.59 -45.16
CA ALA A 41 -4.83 -24.06 -43.82
C ALA A 41 -4.91 -25.15 -42.72
N LYS A 42 -5.83 -26.12 -42.87
CA LYS A 42 -5.95 -27.25 -41.94
C LYS A 42 -4.75 -28.19 -42.06
N ALA A 43 -4.20 -28.40 -43.25
CA ALA A 43 -3.02 -29.25 -43.46
C ALA A 43 -1.79 -28.76 -42.69
N LEU A 44 -1.65 -27.45 -42.51
CA LEU A 44 -0.58 -26.80 -41.75
C LEU A 44 -0.91 -26.65 -40.25
N SER A 45 -2.08 -27.10 -39.80
CA SER A 45 -2.50 -26.89 -38.41
C SER A 45 -1.78 -27.84 -37.45
N VAL A 46 -1.21 -27.26 -36.40
CA VAL A 46 -0.54 -27.96 -35.30
C VAL A 46 -1.29 -27.75 -33.98
N CYS A 47 -1.12 -28.69 -33.06
CA CYS A 47 -1.60 -28.58 -31.69
C CYS A 47 -0.87 -27.43 -30.99
N TYR A 48 -1.63 -26.49 -30.41
CA TYR A 48 -1.07 -25.33 -29.71
C TYR A 48 -0.28 -25.67 -28.43
N TYR A 49 -0.33 -26.93 -27.97
CA TYR A 49 0.38 -27.38 -26.78
C TYR A 49 1.64 -28.19 -27.09
N CYS A 50 1.55 -29.22 -27.93
CA CYS A 50 2.65 -30.16 -28.17
C CYS A 50 3.23 -30.10 -29.58
N GLY A 51 2.76 -29.19 -30.44
CA GLY A 51 3.25 -29.07 -31.82
C GLY A 51 2.86 -30.21 -32.78
N LEU A 52 2.22 -31.28 -32.30
CA LEU A 52 1.75 -32.37 -33.17
C LEU A 52 0.77 -31.87 -34.23
N SER A 53 0.94 -32.34 -35.47
CA SER A 53 0.00 -32.03 -36.55
C SER A 53 -1.43 -32.49 -36.18
N ILE A 54 -2.39 -31.58 -36.35
CA ILE A 54 -3.81 -31.85 -36.18
C ILE A 54 -4.56 -31.84 -37.52
N ALA A 55 -3.83 -31.91 -38.64
CA ALA A 55 -4.37 -31.84 -40.00
C ALA A 55 -5.47 -32.87 -40.27
N LYS A 56 -5.28 -34.11 -39.81
CA LYS A 56 -6.23 -35.22 -39.99
C LYS A 56 -7.30 -35.30 -38.88
N MET A 57 -7.26 -34.40 -37.90
CA MET A 57 -8.17 -34.42 -36.75
C MET A 57 -9.34 -33.44 -36.94
N ARG A 58 -10.53 -33.79 -36.41
CA ARG A 58 -11.68 -32.87 -36.32
C ARG A 58 -11.40 -31.65 -35.42
N ASN A 59 -10.42 -31.75 -34.53
CA ASN A 59 -10.09 -30.71 -33.57
C ASN A 59 -9.46 -29.47 -34.24
N LYS A 60 -9.83 -28.26 -33.78
CA LYS A 60 -9.35 -26.99 -34.37
C LYS A 60 -8.06 -26.44 -33.75
N LYS A 61 -7.79 -26.70 -32.46
CA LYS A 61 -6.68 -26.06 -31.72
C LYS A 61 -5.77 -27.03 -30.95
N TYR A 62 -6.31 -28.15 -30.44
CA TYR A 62 -5.57 -29.10 -29.59
C TYR A 62 -5.77 -30.52 -30.09
N CYS A 63 -4.77 -31.39 -29.99
CA CYS A 63 -4.88 -32.77 -30.47
C CYS A 63 -5.79 -33.64 -29.60
N CYS A 64 -5.94 -33.36 -28.31
CA CYS A 64 -6.78 -34.13 -27.39
C CYS A 64 -7.43 -33.27 -26.29
N LYS A 65 -8.40 -33.85 -25.57
CA LYS A 65 -9.08 -33.19 -24.43
C LYS A 65 -8.11 -32.84 -23.30
N ALA A 66 -7.10 -33.67 -23.05
CA ALA A 66 -6.06 -33.42 -22.06
C ALA A 66 -5.24 -32.15 -22.40
N HIS A 67 -4.73 -32.03 -23.63
CA HIS A 67 -4.04 -30.81 -24.09
C HIS A 67 -4.97 -29.60 -24.18
N ARG A 68 -6.26 -29.78 -24.45
CA ARG A 68 -7.24 -28.70 -24.31
C ARG A 68 -7.39 -28.26 -22.86
N GLN A 69 -7.43 -29.18 -21.89
CA GLN A 69 -7.46 -28.85 -20.46
C GLN A 69 -6.15 -28.20 -19.99
N LEU A 70 -5.00 -28.73 -20.40
CA LEU A 70 -3.68 -28.18 -20.07
C LEU A 70 -3.43 -26.83 -20.74
N GLY A 71 -3.86 -26.66 -21.99
CA GLY A 71 -3.76 -25.40 -22.72
C GLY A 71 -4.84 -24.37 -22.39
N SER A 72 -5.94 -24.78 -21.73
CA SER A 72 -6.94 -23.86 -21.16
C SER A 72 -6.62 -23.46 -19.73
N ARG A 73 -5.85 -24.26 -19.00
CA ARG A 73 -5.12 -23.79 -17.83
C ARG A 73 -4.11 -22.76 -18.36
N LYS A 74 -4.22 -21.50 -17.93
CA LYS A 74 -3.08 -20.59 -18.04
C LYS A 74 -1.97 -21.24 -17.25
N ILE A 75 -1.00 -21.88 -17.92
CA ILE A 75 0.20 -22.37 -17.28
C ILE A 75 1.01 -21.12 -16.97
N LEU A 76 0.66 -20.53 -15.83
CA LEU A 76 1.44 -19.50 -15.19
C LEU A 76 2.66 -20.19 -14.60
N GLY A 77 3.81 -19.51 -14.64
CA GLY A 77 4.96 -19.97 -13.88
C GLY A 77 4.57 -20.16 -12.41
N LYS A 78 5.19 -21.12 -11.72
CA LYS A 78 4.94 -21.37 -10.28
C LYS A 78 5.03 -20.08 -9.46
N ILE A 79 6.04 -19.25 -9.75
CA ILE A 79 6.26 -17.93 -9.11
C ILE A 79 5.04 -17.01 -9.30
N ILE A 80 4.52 -16.89 -10.52
CA ILE A 80 3.37 -16.03 -10.83
C ILE A 80 2.11 -16.55 -10.12
N THR A 81 1.94 -17.87 -10.08
CA THR A 81 0.82 -18.50 -9.37
C THR A 81 0.88 -18.21 -7.86
N ASP A 82 2.08 -18.31 -7.27
CA ASP A 82 2.30 -18.01 -5.86
C ASP A 82 2.03 -16.52 -5.55
N ILE A 83 2.45 -15.59 -6.44
CA ILE A 83 2.19 -14.15 -6.31
C ILE A 83 0.69 -13.84 -6.35
N ILE A 84 -0.01 -14.35 -7.36
CA ILE A 84 -1.45 -14.11 -7.53
C ILE A 84 -2.25 -14.74 -6.39
N GLY A 85 -1.79 -15.88 -5.86
CA GLY A 85 -2.39 -16.58 -4.73
C GLY A 85 -2.14 -15.91 -3.37
N PHE A 86 -1.24 -14.92 -3.29
CA PHE A 86 -0.91 -14.26 -2.04
C PHE A 86 -1.92 -13.17 -1.66
N SER A 87 -2.07 -12.89 -0.36
CA SER A 87 -3.06 -11.92 0.12
C SER A 87 -2.85 -10.50 -0.40
N TYR A 88 -1.59 -10.10 -0.67
CA TYR A 88 -1.25 -8.78 -1.18
C TYR A 88 -1.89 -8.53 -2.55
N TRP A 89 -1.93 -9.54 -3.41
CA TRP A 89 -2.58 -9.45 -4.71
C TRP A 89 -4.07 -9.11 -4.59
N GLY A 90 -4.76 -9.77 -3.65
CA GLY A 90 -6.16 -9.50 -3.35
C GLY A 90 -6.40 -8.06 -2.88
N HIS A 91 -5.51 -7.53 -2.03
CA HIS A 91 -5.60 -6.15 -1.58
C HIS A 91 -5.34 -5.13 -2.71
N ILE A 92 -4.32 -5.35 -3.53
CA ILE A 92 -4.03 -4.48 -4.68
C ILE A 92 -5.20 -4.47 -5.67
N GLN A 93 -5.73 -5.65 -5.99
CA GLN A 93 -6.90 -5.77 -6.86
C GLN A 93 -8.11 -5.03 -6.27
N HIS A 94 -8.31 -5.08 -4.95
CA HIS A 94 -9.40 -4.37 -4.28
C HIS A 94 -9.25 -2.85 -4.43
N HIS A 95 -8.05 -2.28 -4.21
CA HIS A 95 -7.81 -0.86 -4.42
C HIS A 95 -8.03 -0.44 -5.88
N ILE A 96 -7.58 -1.24 -6.85
CA ILE A 96 -7.82 -0.96 -8.27
C ILE A 96 -9.32 -0.97 -8.59
N LYS A 97 -10.07 -1.96 -8.11
CA LYS A 97 -11.53 -2.05 -8.34
C LYS A 97 -12.32 -0.94 -7.65
N ARG A 98 -11.84 -0.40 -6.54
CA ARG A 98 -12.47 0.74 -5.85
C ARG A 98 -12.26 2.06 -6.55
N SER A 99 -11.23 2.18 -7.38
CA SER A 99 -10.98 3.39 -8.15
C SER A 99 -12.10 3.60 -9.18
N PRO A 100 -12.67 4.82 -9.32
CA PRO A 100 -13.71 5.09 -10.33
C PRO A 100 -13.23 4.86 -11.76
N ILE A 101 -11.91 4.87 -11.99
CA ILE A 101 -11.28 4.67 -13.29
C ILE A 101 -10.60 3.30 -13.45
N GLU A 102 -10.65 2.47 -12.41
CA GLU A 102 -10.19 1.07 -12.39
C GLU A 102 -8.75 0.88 -12.91
N LEU A 103 -8.52 0.11 -13.98
CA LEU A 103 -7.16 -0.12 -14.50
C LEU A 103 -6.46 1.17 -14.92
N ALA A 104 -7.20 2.24 -15.24
CA ALA A 104 -6.57 3.50 -15.61
C ALA A 104 -5.93 4.24 -14.42
N SER A 105 -6.16 3.78 -13.19
CA SER A 105 -5.52 4.30 -11.96
C SER A 105 -4.04 3.92 -11.80
N ILE A 106 -3.52 3.01 -12.62
CA ILE A 106 -2.09 2.67 -12.70
C ILE A 106 -1.48 3.20 -14.00
N ASN A 107 -0.18 3.50 -13.94
CA ASN A 107 0.67 3.92 -15.05
C ASN A 107 1.26 2.71 -15.78
N GLY A 108 1.69 1.69 -15.04
CA GLY A 108 2.29 0.49 -15.61
C GLY A 108 2.19 -0.74 -14.72
N VAL A 109 2.72 -1.86 -15.20
CA VAL A 109 2.82 -3.10 -14.39
C VAL A 109 3.76 -2.89 -13.19
N HIS A 110 4.76 -2.00 -13.31
CA HIS A 110 5.66 -1.65 -12.21
C HIS A 110 4.93 -1.04 -10.99
N ASP A 111 3.77 -0.41 -11.17
CA ASP A 111 2.97 0.07 -10.04
C ASP A 111 2.46 -1.11 -9.22
N ILE A 112 2.09 -2.21 -9.88
CA ILE A 112 1.62 -3.43 -9.21
C ILE A 112 2.75 -4.06 -8.43
N THR A 113 3.95 -4.19 -9.02
CA THR A 113 5.12 -4.74 -8.34
C THR A 113 5.57 -3.84 -7.19
N GLY A 114 5.56 -2.53 -7.38
CA GLY A 114 5.86 -1.54 -6.34
C GLY A 114 4.87 -1.57 -5.17
N LEU A 115 3.55 -1.58 -5.44
CA LEU A 115 2.53 -1.76 -4.39
C LEU A 115 2.71 -3.09 -3.66
N TYR A 116 3.07 -4.15 -4.38
CA TYR A 116 3.34 -5.46 -3.79
C TYR A 116 4.53 -5.43 -2.83
N GLN A 117 5.62 -4.77 -3.23
CA GLN A 117 6.80 -4.54 -2.39
C GLN A 117 6.44 -3.69 -1.16
N LEU A 118 5.56 -2.70 -1.29
CA LEU A 118 5.06 -1.94 -0.14
C LEU A 118 4.30 -2.82 0.86
N TYR A 119 3.50 -3.79 0.42
CA TYR A 119 2.91 -4.76 1.35
C TYR A 119 3.98 -5.62 2.04
N GLN A 120 5.03 -6.03 1.33
CA GLN A 120 6.16 -6.73 1.96
C GLN A 120 6.83 -5.85 3.03
N CYS A 121 7.13 -4.59 2.72
CA CYS A 121 7.69 -3.63 3.69
C CYS A 121 6.75 -3.42 4.87
N LYS A 122 5.45 -3.23 4.63
CA LYS A 122 4.43 -3.10 5.67
C LYS A 122 4.48 -4.27 6.64
N THR A 123 4.57 -5.51 6.14
CA THR A 123 4.62 -6.68 7.04
C THR A 123 5.87 -6.76 7.91
N LYS A 124 7.00 -6.21 7.45
CA LYS A 124 8.21 -6.08 8.28
C LYS A 124 7.96 -5.13 9.45
N HIS A 125 7.32 -3.98 9.21
CA HIS A 125 7.01 -3.01 10.25
C HIS A 125 5.86 -3.45 11.18
N GLN A 126 4.86 -4.18 10.66
CA GLN A 126 3.73 -4.69 11.47
C GLN A 126 4.17 -5.73 12.51
N ARG A 127 5.27 -6.45 12.27
CA ARG A 127 5.82 -7.47 13.17
C ARG A 127 4.77 -8.43 13.72
N SER A 128 3.91 -8.94 12.83
CA SER A 128 2.75 -9.72 13.25
C SER A 128 3.16 -10.97 14.03
N TYR A 129 2.39 -11.31 15.05
CA TYR A 129 2.61 -12.42 15.97
C TYR A 129 1.36 -13.31 16.10
N VAL A 130 1.52 -14.45 16.74
CA VAL A 130 0.49 -15.44 17.07
C VAL A 130 0.78 -15.95 18.48
N LEU A 131 0.04 -15.46 19.47
CA LEU A 131 0.10 -16.00 20.83
C LEU A 131 -0.63 -17.35 20.85
N ALA A 132 0.06 -18.40 21.27
CA ALA A 132 -0.60 -19.66 21.57
C ALA A 132 -1.25 -19.52 22.95
N LEU A 133 -2.56 -19.24 23.02
CA LEU A 133 -3.36 -19.54 24.23
C LEU A 133 -4.90 -19.39 24.14
N GLU A 134 -5.55 -19.04 23.02
CA GLU A 134 -7.03 -18.95 23.00
C GLU A 134 -7.75 -19.72 21.87
N GLN A 135 -7.03 -20.22 20.86
CA GLN A 135 -7.66 -20.82 19.67
C GLN A 135 -7.75 -22.35 19.68
N TRP A 136 -7.36 -23.01 20.77
CA TRP A 136 -7.45 -24.49 20.88
C TRP A 136 -8.72 -24.96 21.61
N GLY A 137 -9.51 -24.04 22.19
CA GLY A 137 -10.72 -24.36 22.92
C GLY A 137 -12.01 -24.45 22.09
N VAL A 138 -12.00 -24.02 20.81
CA VAL A 138 -13.22 -24.03 19.99
C VAL A 138 -12.94 -24.69 18.63
N SER A 139 -13.46 -25.90 18.51
CA SER A 139 -13.63 -26.72 17.31
C SER A 139 -12.39 -27.42 16.73
N LYS A 140 -12.51 -28.75 16.56
CA LYS A 140 -11.62 -29.65 15.81
C LYS A 140 -11.67 -29.41 14.28
N GLU A 141 -11.96 -28.20 13.83
CA GLU A 141 -11.72 -27.81 12.45
C GLU A 141 -10.46 -26.95 12.42
N LYS A 142 -9.51 -27.32 11.56
CA LYS A 142 -8.22 -26.65 11.37
C LYS A 142 -8.40 -25.20 10.88
N SER A 143 -8.94 -24.30 11.69
CA SER A 143 -8.98 -22.88 11.39
C SER A 143 -7.55 -22.38 11.40
N LYS A 144 -7.02 -22.08 10.20
CA LYS A 144 -5.66 -21.53 10.05
C LYS A 144 -5.53 -20.29 10.94
N ILE A 145 -4.55 -20.33 11.84
CA ILE A 145 -4.31 -19.23 12.77
C ILE A 145 -3.84 -18.02 11.97
N LYS A 146 -4.51 -16.87 12.15
CA LYS A 146 -4.17 -15.61 11.47
C LYS A 146 -3.24 -14.77 12.36
N PRO A 147 -2.11 -14.28 11.84
CA PRO A 147 -1.24 -13.36 12.57
C PRO A 147 -1.94 -12.05 12.94
N ILE A 148 -1.72 -11.59 14.16
CA ILE A 148 -2.16 -10.29 14.65
C ILE A 148 -1.01 -9.29 14.46
N PRO A 149 -1.22 -8.13 13.79
CA PRO A 149 -0.16 -7.13 13.63
C PRO A 149 0.11 -6.43 14.95
N LEU A 150 1.37 -6.46 15.43
CA LEU A 150 1.80 -5.72 16.62
C LEU A 150 1.57 -4.23 16.42
N LEU A 151 2.16 -3.66 15.37
CA LEU A 151 1.90 -2.28 14.94
C LEU A 151 0.80 -2.30 13.87
N ARG A 152 -0.32 -1.61 14.12
CA ARG A 152 -1.50 -1.65 13.25
C ARG A 152 -1.31 -0.69 12.07
N LEU A 153 -0.80 -1.21 10.96
CA LEU A 153 -0.51 -0.43 9.73
C LEU A 153 -1.45 -0.71 8.56
N GLU A 154 -1.60 0.29 7.69
CA GLU A 154 -2.30 0.22 6.41
C GLU A 154 -1.51 0.94 5.30
N ILE A 155 -1.74 0.58 4.04
CA ILE A 155 -1.27 1.37 2.90
C ILE A 155 -2.32 2.44 2.65
N CYS A 156 -1.95 3.69 2.87
CA CYS A 156 -2.83 4.84 2.83
C CYS A 156 -2.50 5.68 1.61
N HIS A 157 -3.50 6.04 0.82
CA HIS A 157 -3.31 6.93 -0.32
C HIS A 157 -3.28 8.38 0.14
N PHE A 158 -2.36 9.18 -0.39
CA PHE A 158 -2.40 10.63 -0.18
C PHE A 158 -3.67 11.19 -0.80
N TYR A 159 -3.89 10.94 -2.09
CA TYR A 159 -5.16 11.25 -2.72
C TYR A 159 -6.09 10.02 -2.67
N PRO A 160 -7.28 10.09 -2.06
CA PRO A 160 -8.16 8.93 -1.87
C PRO A 160 -8.54 8.21 -3.17
N VAL A 161 -8.44 6.88 -3.16
CA VAL A 161 -8.73 6.01 -4.34
C VAL A 161 -10.14 6.21 -4.86
N ASN A 162 -11.12 6.23 -3.96
CA ASN A 162 -12.54 6.38 -4.31
C ASN A 162 -12.82 7.73 -5.01
N SER A 163 -11.95 8.72 -4.81
CA SER A 163 -12.03 10.06 -5.39
C SER A 163 -11.18 10.23 -6.67
N GLY A 164 -10.61 9.13 -7.19
CA GLY A 164 -9.79 9.12 -8.40
C GLY A 164 -8.28 9.22 -8.14
N GLY A 165 -7.82 8.93 -6.91
CA GLY A 165 -6.39 8.82 -6.63
C GLY A 165 -5.71 7.72 -7.45
N GLU A 166 -4.46 7.96 -7.82
CA GLU A 166 -3.61 6.97 -8.50
C GLU A 166 -3.25 5.81 -7.57
N ASN A 167 -3.21 4.59 -8.12
CA ASN A 167 -2.71 3.39 -7.45
C ASN A 167 -1.23 3.20 -7.78
N THR A 168 -0.41 4.18 -7.42
CA THR A 168 1.04 4.20 -7.67
C THR A 168 1.79 4.19 -6.33
N PRO A 169 3.01 3.62 -6.26
CA PRO A 169 3.82 3.65 -5.04
C PRO A 169 4.09 5.05 -4.49
N ASP A 170 4.14 6.05 -5.37
CA ASP A 170 4.42 7.45 -5.00
C ASP A 170 3.20 8.18 -4.44
N ASN A 171 1.99 7.67 -4.70
CA ASN A 171 0.76 8.22 -4.15
C ASN A 171 0.31 7.54 -2.85
N VAL A 172 1.13 6.64 -2.29
CA VAL A 172 0.79 5.89 -1.09
C VAL A 172 1.89 5.94 -0.04
N ILE A 173 1.49 5.79 1.22
CA ILE A 173 2.38 5.67 2.38
C ILE A 173 1.91 4.55 3.30
N ILE A 174 2.85 3.82 3.87
CA ILE A 174 2.58 2.90 4.97
C ILE A 174 2.42 3.73 6.25
N ALA A 175 1.20 3.78 6.79
CA ALA A 175 0.90 4.62 7.94
C ALA A 175 0.03 3.87 8.99
N PRO A 176 -0.07 4.40 10.21
CA PRO A 176 -0.92 3.81 11.24
C PRO A 176 -2.40 3.78 10.83
N LEU A 177 -3.01 2.61 10.96
CA LEU A 177 -4.41 2.33 10.60
C LEU A 177 -5.40 3.29 11.26
N ARG A 178 -5.13 3.68 12.52
CA ARG A 178 -5.97 4.63 13.26
C ARG A 178 -6.09 5.97 12.53
N ILE A 179 -4.98 6.51 12.01
CA ILE A 179 -4.97 7.80 11.31
C ILE A 179 -5.78 7.72 10.02
N ASN A 180 -5.59 6.68 9.21
CA ASN A 180 -6.35 6.49 7.98
C ASN A 180 -7.87 6.42 8.22
N ARG A 181 -8.28 5.67 9.25
CA ARG A 181 -9.69 5.57 9.66
C ARG A 181 -10.29 6.89 10.14
N MET A 182 -9.49 7.78 10.71
CA MET A 182 -9.94 9.11 11.12
C MET A 182 -10.18 10.01 9.92
N LEU A 183 -9.39 9.84 8.85
CA LEU A 183 -9.47 10.68 7.65
C LEU A 183 -10.58 10.27 6.67
N LYS A 184 -11.07 9.02 6.67
CA LYS A 184 -12.29 8.55 5.95
C LYS A 184 -12.41 9.07 4.49
N ASP A 185 -11.36 8.98 3.70
CA ASP A 185 -11.29 9.47 2.31
C ASP A 185 -11.32 11.02 2.14
N THR A 186 -10.90 11.78 3.16
CA THR A 186 -10.70 13.24 3.04
C THR A 186 -9.61 13.54 2.02
N ILE A 187 -9.90 14.43 1.06
CA ILE A 187 -8.91 14.90 0.08
C ILE A 187 -7.88 15.80 0.79
N PRO A 188 -6.57 15.55 0.61
CA PRO A 188 -5.53 16.36 1.24
C PRO A 188 -5.52 17.78 0.66
N TYR A 189 -4.96 18.73 1.41
CA TYR A 189 -4.80 20.10 0.94
C TYR A 189 -3.88 20.15 -0.30
N GLN A 190 -4.40 20.70 -1.40
CA GLN A 190 -3.76 20.61 -2.72
C GLN A 190 -2.65 21.66 -2.97
N GLY A 191 -2.46 22.63 -2.08
CA GLY A 191 -1.50 23.74 -2.28
C GLY A 191 -0.17 23.60 -1.53
N ARG A 192 0.22 22.40 -1.10
CA ARG A 192 1.38 22.16 -0.20
C ARG A 192 2.15 20.89 -0.55
N LEU A 193 3.00 20.44 0.39
CA LEU A 193 4.01 19.39 0.26
C LEU A 193 3.47 18.01 -0.14
N PHE A 194 2.22 17.67 0.19
CA PHE A 194 1.65 16.33 -0.05
C PHE A 194 0.23 16.41 -0.64
N PRO A 195 0.06 16.91 -1.88
CA PRO A 195 -1.26 17.01 -2.50
C PRO A 195 -1.80 15.65 -2.95
N GLY A 196 -0.93 14.63 -3.05
CA GLY A 196 -1.24 13.36 -3.69
C GLY A 196 -1.43 13.47 -5.19
N LEU A 197 -1.58 12.32 -5.84
CA LEU A 197 -1.71 12.19 -7.30
C LEU A 197 -3.13 11.77 -7.66
N LYS A 198 -3.81 12.61 -8.43
CA LYS A 198 -5.13 12.31 -9.00
C LYS A 198 -4.97 11.87 -10.44
N ALA A 199 -5.57 10.74 -10.77
CA ALA A 199 -5.55 10.22 -12.12
C ALA A 199 -6.51 11.01 -13.02
N LEU A 200 -6.00 11.48 -14.17
CA LEU A 200 -6.77 12.28 -15.14
C LEU A 200 -7.26 11.47 -16.36
N ARG A 201 -7.11 10.13 -16.32
CA ARG A 201 -7.38 9.25 -17.45
C ARG A 201 -8.85 8.82 -17.52
N LYS A 202 -9.29 8.46 -18.71
CA LYS A 202 -10.62 7.85 -18.93
C LYS A 202 -10.69 6.48 -18.24
N LYS A 203 -11.87 6.14 -17.73
CA LYS A 203 -12.15 4.86 -17.08
C LYS A 203 -11.75 3.69 -18.00
N MET A 204 -11.01 2.74 -17.43
CA MET A 204 -10.68 1.47 -18.09
C MET A 204 -11.17 0.31 -17.23
N PRO A 205 -12.32 -0.30 -17.56
CA PRO A 205 -12.91 -1.36 -16.75
C PRO A 205 -11.99 -2.57 -16.60
N LEU A 206 -11.90 -3.10 -15.38
CA LEU A 206 -11.23 -4.35 -15.03
C LEU A 206 -12.23 -5.50 -15.08
N ASN A 207 -12.38 -6.10 -16.25
CA ASN A 207 -13.22 -7.28 -16.45
C ASN A 207 -12.46 -8.54 -16.02
N GLY A 208 -12.85 -9.13 -14.88
CA GLY A 208 -12.27 -10.37 -14.36
C GLY A 208 -11.17 -10.16 -13.32
N SER A 209 -10.05 -10.87 -13.46
CA SER A 209 -8.91 -10.79 -12.55
C SER A 209 -7.96 -9.66 -12.95
N LEU A 210 -7.24 -9.10 -11.96
CA LEU A 210 -6.21 -8.09 -12.20
C LEU A 210 -5.18 -8.57 -13.22
N TYR A 211 -4.78 -9.85 -13.16
CA TYR A 211 -3.76 -10.40 -14.04
C TYR A 211 -4.25 -10.40 -15.50
N ASP A 212 -5.50 -10.78 -15.73
CA ASP A 212 -6.10 -10.76 -17.06
C ASP A 212 -6.16 -9.33 -17.63
N GLY A 213 -6.53 -8.36 -16.78
CA GLY A 213 -6.55 -6.94 -17.13
C GLY A 213 -5.17 -6.40 -17.50
N LEU A 214 -4.14 -6.76 -16.72
CA LEU A 214 -2.76 -6.38 -17.00
C LEU A 214 -2.25 -7.01 -18.30
N VAL A 215 -2.49 -8.30 -18.52
CA VAL A 215 -2.07 -9.01 -19.74
C VAL A 215 -2.77 -8.45 -20.97
N ALA A 216 -4.06 -8.11 -20.87
CA ALA A 216 -4.80 -7.49 -21.97
C ALA A 216 -4.25 -6.11 -22.34
N ARG A 217 -3.78 -5.32 -21.36
CA ARG A 217 -3.28 -3.96 -21.58
C ARG A 217 -1.80 -3.90 -21.99
N TYR A 218 -0.94 -4.66 -21.32
CA TYR A 218 0.52 -4.55 -21.43
C TYR A 218 1.18 -5.75 -22.11
N GLY A 219 0.41 -6.82 -22.38
CA GLY A 219 0.92 -8.04 -22.99
C GLY A 219 1.52 -9.02 -21.97
N LYS A 220 1.35 -10.32 -22.25
CA LYS A 220 1.73 -11.39 -21.31
C LYS A 220 3.22 -11.37 -20.93
N LYS A 221 4.10 -11.19 -21.91
CA LYS A 221 5.56 -11.25 -21.70
C LYS A 221 6.00 -10.19 -20.68
N VAL A 222 5.60 -8.94 -20.88
CA VAL A 222 5.91 -7.81 -19.98
C VAL A 222 5.37 -8.06 -18.57
N VAL A 223 4.12 -8.52 -18.46
CA VAL A 223 3.50 -8.79 -17.16
C VAL A 223 4.21 -9.91 -16.41
N ASP A 224 4.50 -11.02 -17.09
CA ASP A 224 5.14 -12.18 -16.48
C ASP A 224 6.58 -11.86 -16.05
N GLU A 225 7.34 -11.11 -16.86
CA GLU A 225 8.69 -10.62 -16.54
C GLU A 225 8.66 -9.71 -15.31
N GLU A 226 7.78 -8.72 -15.28
CA GLU A 226 7.66 -7.80 -14.15
C GLU A 226 7.21 -8.49 -12.87
N LEU A 227 6.19 -9.33 -12.91
CA LEU A 227 5.76 -10.06 -11.71
C LEU A 227 6.85 -11.02 -11.22
N SER A 228 7.65 -11.60 -12.11
CA SER A 228 8.76 -12.46 -11.71
C SER A 228 9.84 -11.70 -10.93
N SER A 229 9.98 -10.39 -11.10
CA SER A 229 10.92 -9.54 -10.36
C SER A 229 10.63 -9.47 -8.86
N ILE A 230 9.38 -9.74 -8.43
CA ILE A 230 9.00 -9.78 -7.01
C ILE A 230 9.75 -10.89 -6.26
N GLY A 231 10.13 -11.96 -6.96
CA GLY A 231 10.86 -13.08 -6.39
C GLY A 231 10.03 -13.97 -5.45
N LYS A 232 10.73 -14.74 -4.60
CA LYS A 232 10.10 -15.72 -3.71
C LYS A 232 9.42 -15.06 -2.51
N LEU A 233 8.22 -15.51 -2.20
CA LEU A 233 7.42 -15.00 -1.08
C LEU A 233 7.60 -15.84 0.18
N LYS A 234 7.71 -15.16 1.32
CA LYS A 234 7.69 -15.80 2.63
C LYS A 234 6.25 -16.10 3.02
N HIS A 235 5.90 -17.38 3.11
CA HIS A 235 4.57 -17.83 3.48
C HIS A 235 4.50 -18.11 4.98
N PHE A 236 3.46 -17.59 5.63
CA PHE A 236 3.07 -18.06 6.95
C PHE A 236 1.97 -19.10 6.80
N HIS A 237 2.26 -20.35 7.17
CA HIS A 237 1.34 -21.46 6.97
C HIS A 237 0.29 -21.62 8.08
N GLY A 238 0.37 -20.84 9.17
CA GLY A 238 -0.62 -20.90 10.26
C GLY A 238 -0.51 -22.13 11.16
N ASN A 239 0.63 -22.84 11.09
CA ASN A 239 0.81 -24.14 11.74
C ASN A 239 1.59 -24.04 13.06
N TYR A 240 2.06 -22.85 13.46
CA TYR A 240 2.90 -22.67 14.64
C TYR A 240 2.67 -21.29 15.28
N ALA A 241 2.92 -21.21 16.58
CA ALA A 241 2.90 -19.96 17.33
C ALA A 241 4.08 -19.07 16.93
N LYS A 242 3.88 -17.76 16.93
CA LYS A 242 4.91 -16.79 16.62
C LYS A 242 4.92 -15.74 17.73
N GLN A 243 5.94 -15.73 18.56
CA GLN A 243 6.01 -14.77 19.66
C GLN A 243 6.17 -13.33 19.14
N PRO A 244 5.64 -12.32 19.84
CA PRO A 244 5.90 -10.92 19.51
C PRO A 244 7.40 -10.61 19.66
N GLU A 245 7.92 -9.82 18.72
CA GLU A 245 9.29 -9.33 18.71
C GLU A 245 9.25 -7.80 18.67
N PHE A 246 9.74 -7.17 19.74
CA PHE A 246 9.75 -5.72 19.90
C PHE A 246 10.80 -5.31 20.93
N GLY A 247 11.83 -4.58 20.52
CA GLY A 247 12.94 -4.14 21.37
C GLY A 247 12.61 -3.00 22.34
N GLY A 248 11.37 -2.50 22.35
CA GLY A 248 10.96 -1.36 23.17
C GLY A 248 10.96 -0.04 22.39
N MET A 249 10.05 0.85 22.79
CA MET A 249 9.78 2.11 22.10
C MET A 249 11.02 3.04 22.07
N HIS A 250 11.72 3.15 23.20
CA HIS A 250 12.92 3.98 23.37
C HIS A 250 14.15 3.50 22.60
N HIS A 251 14.19 2.24 22.16
CA HIS A 251 15.29 1.70 21.36
C HIS A 251 14.97 1.71 19.87
N GLU A 252 13.74 1.32 19.52
CA GLU A 252 13.38 1.08 18.12
C GLU A 252 12.71 2.26 17.42
N PHE A 253 12.09 3.18 18.16
CA PHE A 253 11.29 4.29 17.63
C PHE A 253 10.40 3.86 16.44
N PRO A 254 9.46 2.93 16.65
CA PRO A 254 8.80 2.21 15.56
C PRO A 254 8.02 3.12 14.61
N LEU A 255 7.37 4.18 15.10
CA LEU A 255 6.62 5.11 14.27
C LEU A 255 7.54 6.10 13.57
N LEU A 256 8.55 6.63 14.27
CA LEU A 256 9.51 7.55 13.67
C LEU A 256 10.32 6.85 12.56
N MET A 257 10.81 5.64 12.81
CA MET A 257 11.61 4.90 11.84
C MET A 257 10.78 4.46 10.62
N LEU A 258 9.51 4.11 10.82
CA LEU A 258 8.58 3.91 9.71
C LEU A 258 8.43 5.20 8.89
N LEU A 259 8.20 6.33 9.55
CA LEU A 259 8.02 7.62 8.90
C LEU A 259 9.26 8.04 8.09
N ILE A 260 10.45 7.92 8.69
CA ILE A 260 11.73 8.22 8.03
C ILE A 260 11.91 7.34 6.79
N SER A 261 11.67 6.02 6.93
CA SER A 261 11.79 5.08 5.80
C SER A 261 10.85 5.45 4.65
N GLU A 262 9.60 5.80 4.96
CA GLU A 262 8.62 6.15 3.94
C GLU A 262 8.91 7.51 3.29
N LEU A 263 9.33 8.52 4.07
CA LEU A 263 9.73 9.82 3.52
C LEU A 263 10.98 9.70 2.66
N LEU A 264 11.94 8.85 3.03
CA LEU A 264 13.12 8.58 2.21
C LEU A 264 12.73 7.94 0.88
N ARG A 265 11.85 6.93 0.92
CA ARG A 265 11.31 6.27 -0.28
C ARG A 265 10.59 7.26 -1.20
N LEU A 266 9.86 8.21 -0.63
CA LEU A 266 9.13 9.25 -1.36
C LEU A 266 10.01 10.46 -1.76
N GLY A 267 11.32 10.43 -1.49
CA GLY A 267 12.27 11.49 -1.91
C GLY A 267 12.26 12.75 -1.05
N HIS A 268 11.63 12.75 0.13
CA HIS A 268 11.56 13.91 1.03
C HIS A 268 12.77 14.03 1.96
N HIS A 269 13.97 14.12 1.38
CA HIS A 269 15.24 14.09 2.09
C HIS A 269 15.39 15.20 3.15
N ASP A 270 14.85 16.40 2.91
CA ASP A 270 14.96 17.50 3.86
C ASP A 270 14.12 17.27 5.13
N ILE A 271 12.96 16.64 4.98
CA ILE A 271 12.12 16.25 6.12
C ILE A 271 12.79 15.11 6.89
N VAL A 272 13.42 14.16 6.18
CA VAL A 272 14.19 13.08 6.80
C VAL A 272 15.35 13.63 7.64
N LYS A 273 16.16 14.54 7.09
CA LYS A 273 17.27 15.19 7.83
C LYS A 273 16.76 15.88 9.08
N PHE A 274 15.65 16.60 8.96
CA PHE A 274 14.98 17.26 10.08
C PHE A 274 14.56 16.25 11.16
N LEU A 275 13.87 15.17 10.81
CA LEU A 275 13.45 14.14 11.77
C LEU A 275 14.63 13.42 12.43
N GLN A 276 15.73 13.23 11.70
CA GLN A 276 16.97 12.67 12.26
C GLN A 276 17.65 13.63 13.25
N ALA A 277 17.61 14.94 13.02
CA ALA A 277 18.09 15.93 13.98
C ALA A 277 17.25 15.87 15.27
N ILE A 278 15.92 15.95 15.16
CA ILE A 278 15.00 15.81 16.30
C ILE A 278 15.26 14.51 17.06
N ARG A 279 15.44 13.38 16.36
CA ARG A 279 15.76 12.11 17.02
C ARG A 279 17.06 12.22 17.83
N ARG A 280 18.15 12.67 17.23
CA ARG A 280 19.46 12.76 17.91
C ARG A 280 19.42 13.65 19.15
N ASP A 281 18.66 14.74 19.09
CA ASP A 281 18.60 15.70 20.20
C ASP A 281 17.76 15.18 21.38
N TYR A 282 16.79 14.31 21.12
CA TYR A 282 15.76 13.93 22.10
C TYR A 282 15.63 12.43 22.38
N GLU A 283 16.35 11.54 21.68
CA GLU A 283 16.20 10.09 21.87
C GLU A 283 16.56 9.60 23.27
N SER A 284 17.53 10.25 23.93
CA SER A 284 17.95 9.92 25.30
C SER A 284 17.16 10.66 26.37
N LEU A 285 16.61 11.84 26.06
CA LEU A 285 15.97 12.74 27.02
C LEU A 285 14.46 12.52 27.08
N LEU A 286 13.80 12.42 25.92
CA LEU A 286 12.35 12.44 25.78
C LEU A 286 11.88 11.48 24.66
N PRO A 287 12.14 10.16 24.77
CA PRO A 287 11.91 9.21 23.69
C PRO A 287 10.44 9.14 23.23
N VAL A 288 9.49 9.25 24.16
CA VAL A 288 8.06 9.23 23.82
C VAL A 288 7.65 10.44 22.98
N TYR A 289 8.25 11.61 23.21
CA TYR A 289 7.93 12.83 22.46
C TYR A 289 8.34 12.72 21.00
N VAL A 290 9.45 12.04 20.72
CA VAL A 290 9.92 11.76 19.35
C VAL A 290 8.90 10.89 18.59
N GLU A 291 8.30 9.91 19.26
CA GLU A 291 7.24 9.08 18.67
C GLU A 291 5.92 9.86 18.51
N LEU A 292 5.57 10.74 19.47
CA LEU A 292 4.41 11.63 19.35
C LEU A 292 4.55 12.59 18.17
N VAL A 293 5.75 13.12 17.94
CA VAL A 293 6.08 13.87 16.72
C VAL A 293 5.74 13.05 15.49
N ALA A 294 6.20 11.78 15.41
CA ALA A 294 5.92 10.93 14.26
C ALA A 294 4.42 10.71 14.04
N ILE A 295 3.63 10.54 15.11
CA ILE A 295 2.17 10.40 15.05
C ILE A 295 1.51 11.64 14.41
N ILE A 296 1.88 12.84 14.87
CA ILE A 296 1.33 14.09 14.34
C ILE A 296 1.78 14.28 12.90
N MET A 297 3.04 13.95 12.58
CA MET A 297 3.59 14.03 11.23
C MET A 297 2.83 13.14 10.24
N PHE A 298 2.52 11.89 10.60
CA PHE A 298 1.69 11.04 9.73
C PHE A 298 0.33 11.68 9.41
N TYR A 299 -0.32 12.27 10.42
CA TYR A 299 -1.58 12.98 10.21
C TYR A 299 -1.40 14.21 9.30
N ALA A 300 -0.37 15.02 9.57
CA ALA A 300 -0.08 16.21 8.79
C ALA A 300 0.20 15.84 7.32
N ILE A 301 1.04 14.83 7.06
CA ILE A 301 1.37 14.39 5.71
C ILE A 301 0.11 13.90 4.98
N LEU A 302 -0.68 13.03 5.59
CA LEU A 302 -1.91 12.48 4.98
C LEU A 302 -3.00 13.52 4.73
N THR A 303 -2.91 14.69 5.37
CA THR A 303 -3.83 15.82 5.15
C THR A 303 -3.25 16.90 4.22
N GLY A 304 -2.07 16.70 3.64
CA GLY A 304 -1.40 17.72 2.82
C GLY A 304 -0.85 18.90 3.64
N ASP A 305 -0.53 18.66 4.92
CA ASP A 305 -0.14 19.65 5.92
C ASP A 305 -1.13 20.82 6.02
N ARG A 306 -2.44 20.50 5.97
CA ARG A 306 -3.54 21.48 6.00
C ARG A 306 -3.42 22.47 7.15
N ASP A 307 -3.15 21.95 8.34
CA ASP A 307 -3.06 22.72 9.58
C ASP A 307 -1.64 23.29 9.84
N ARG A 308 -0.74 23.19 8.85
CA ARG A 308 0.62 23.76 8.82
C ARG A 308 1.54 23.27 9.95
N PHE A 309 1.29 22.08 10.51
CA PHE A 309 2.12 21.53 11.58
C PHE A 309 3.56 21.36 11.13
N LEU A 310 3.78 20.66 10.01
CA LEU A 310 5.11 20.34 9.51
C LEU A 310 5.90 21.60 9.20
N MET A 311 5.29 22.51 8.43
CA MET A 311 5.91 23.79 8.08
C MET A 311 6.31 24.58 9.34
N ARG A 312 5.41 24.69 10.33
CA ARG A 312 5.69 25.43 11.57
C ARG A 312 6.78 24.76 12.38
N PHE A 313 6.75 23.43 12.49
CA PHE A 313 7.73 22.69 13.26
C PHE A 313 9.13 22.81 12.66
N MET A 314 9.28 22.59 11.36
CA MET A 314 10.58 22.78 10.69
C MET A 314 11.07 24.23 10.81
N ARG A 315 10.18 25.23 10.74
CA ARG A 315 10.55 26.63 10.91
C ARG A 315 11.06 26.92 12.31
N ILE A 316 10.35 26.45 13.35
CA ILE A 316 10.77 26.58 14.74
C ILE A 316 12.14 25.93 14.91
N HIS A 317 12.33 24.69 14.47
CA HIS A 317 13.61 24.00 14.61
C HIS A 317 14.76 24.75 13.92
N ARG A 318 14.58 25.23 12.69
CA ARG A 318 15.60 26.06 12.00
C ARG A 318 15.96 27.32 12.78
N TRP A 319 14.99 27.96 13.44
CA TRP A 319 15.27 29.10 14.30
C TRP A 319 16.20 28.75 15.46
N PHE A 320 16.30 27.50 15.88
CA PHE A 320 17.22 27.08 16.94
C PHE A 320 18.52 26.47 16.39
N ASP A 321 18.49 25.84 15.21
CA ASP A 321 19.66 25.19 14.59
C ASP A 321 20.63 26.14 13.87
N ASP A 322 20.15 27.23 13.25
CA ASP A 322 20.96 28.04 12.34
C ASP A 322 22.02 28.91 13.04
N THR A 323 23.26 28.47 13.18
CA THR A 323 24.35 29.25 13.80
C THR A 323 24.65 30.59 13.10
N ALA A 324 24.16 30.83 11.87
CA ALA A 324 24.47 32.00 11.05
C ALA A 324 23.39 33.11 11.06
N LEU A 325 22.11 32.79 11.29
CA LEU A 325 21.04 33.78 11.36
C LEU A 325 20.86 34.37 12.78
N SER A 326 21.53 35.50 12.98
CA SER A 326 21.25 36.59 13.94
C SER A 326 20.85 36.19 15.37
N THR A 327 21.72 36.54 16.32
CA THR A 327 21.48 36.67 17.77
C THR A 327 20.27 37.55 18.16
N ARG A 328 19.49 38.08 17.20
CA ARG A 328 18.34 38.96 17.42
C ARG A 328 16.97 38.28 17.40
N HIS A 329 16.87 36.97 17.14
CA HIS A 329 15.56 36.30 17.23
C HIS A 329 15.18 36.09 18.71
N PRO A 330 14.07 36.66 19.21
CA PRO A 330 13.74 36.70 20.65
C PRO A 330 13.64 35.32 21.30
N PHE A 331 13.35 34.28 20.50
CA PHE A 331 13.25 32.90 20.97
C PHE A 331 14.60 32.23 21.28
N ARG A 332 15.73 32.73 20.74
CA ARG A 332 17.07 32.20 21.05
C ARG A 332 17.66 32.76 22.33
N ALA A 333 17.25 33.95 22.74
CA ALA A 333 17.83 34.66 23.88
C ALA A 333 17.69 33.92 25.23
N TRP A 334 16.88 32.86 25.26
CA TRP A 334 16.52 32.10 26.46
C TRP A 334 16.94 30.62 26.41
N GLY A 335 17.72 30.21 25.40
CA GLY A 335 18.36 28.88 25.36
C GLY A 335 17.43 27.68 25.08
N ARG A 336 17.91 26.48 25.45
CA ARG A 336 17.30 25.17 25.17
C ARG A 336 15.90 25.01 25.79
N ASP A 337 15.68 25.55 26.99
CA ASP A 337 14.42 25.41 27.73
C ASP A 337 13.24 26.04 26.98
N ASN A 338 13.48 27.17 26.30
CA ASN A 338 12.44 27.82 25.49
C ASN A 338 12.13 27.07 24.19
N TYR A 339 13.10 26.34 23.63
CA TYR A 339 12.86 25.44 22.50
C TYR A 339 11.99 24.27 22.94
N GLU A 340 12.34 23.59 24.03
CA GLU A 340 11.55 22.50 24.62
C GLU A 340 10.13 22.96 24.95
N ARG A 341 9.98 24.21 25.41
CA ARG A 341 8.67 24.84 25.61
C ARG A 341 7.88 25.05 24.34
N CYS A 342 8.48 25.65 23.32
CA CYS A 342 7.83 25.78 22.02
C CYS A 342 7.39 24.41 21.49
N MET A 343 8.24 23.41 21.66
CA MET A 343 7.98 22.03 21.24
C MET A 343 6.81 21.40 21.98
N TYR A 344 6.81 21.45 23.31
CA TYR A 344 5.70 20.93 24.12
C TYR A 344 4.37 21.58 23.74
N LEU A 345 4.32 22.92 23.66
CA LEU A 345 3.09 23.65 23.34
C LEU A 345 2.59 23.34 21.93
N LEU A 346 3.50 23.18 20.97
CA LEU A 346 3.16 22.76 19.61
C LEU A 346 2.55 21.35 19.62
N LEU A 347 3.21 20.38 20.27
CA LEU A 347 2.74 19.00 20.33
C LEU A 347 1.39 18.92 21.04
N ARG A 348 1.24 19.55 22.21
CA ARG A 348 -0.03 19.63 22.94
C ARG A 348 -1.17 20.16 22.06
N ARG A 349 -0.93 21.27 21.34
CA ARG A 349 -1.93 21.86 20.44
C ARG A 349 -2.39 20.87 19.37
N TYR A 350 -1.46 20.23 18.68
CA TYR A 350 -1.77 19.38 17.53
C TYR A 350 -2.26 17.98 17.94
N LEU A 351 -1.79 17.44 19.06
CA LEU A 351 -2.36 16.22 19.65
C LEU A 351 -3.80 16.43 20.08
N ARG A 352 -4.12 17.59 20.67
CA ARG A 352 -5.48 17.92 21.06
C ARG A 352 -6.37 18.10 19.83
N LEU A 353 -5.88 18.84 18.82
CA LEU A 353 -6.61 19.09 17.58
C LEU A 353 -6.89 17.80 16.79
N PHE A 354 -5.90 16.92 16.66
CA PHE A 354 -6.00 15.75 15.79
C PHE A 354 -6.53 14.52 16.50
N PHE A 355 -6.17 14.31 17.77
CA PHE A 355 -6.43 13.07 18.51
C PHE A 355 -7.23 13.27 19.80
N GLY A 356 -7.56 14.51 20.18
CA GLY A 356 -8.28 14.82 21.41
C GLY A 356 -7.47 14.63 22.68
N SER A 357 -6.14 14.46 22.59
CA SER A 357 -5.27 14.27 23.76
C SER A 357 -4.55 15.58 24.10
N ALA A 358 -4.62 16.00 25.36
CA ALA A 358 -3.98 17.22 25.82
C ALA A 358 -2.57 16.97 26.39
N ILE A 359 -2.17 15.70 26.54
CA ILE A 359 -0.89 15.26 27.12
C ILE A 359 -0.63 15.89 28.50
N GLU A 360 -1.70 16.03 29.27
CA GLU A 360 -1.69 16.61 30.62
C GLU A 360 -1.44 15.55 31.70
N SER A 361 -1.43 14.27 31.34
CA SER A 361 -1.06 13.17 32.23
C SER A 361 -0.29 12.06 31.50
N PRO A 362 0.57 11.30 32.19
CA PRO A 362 1.23 10.11 31.63
C PRO A 362 0.24 9.10 31.06
N ARG A 363 -0.94 8.96 31.70
CA ARG A 363 -1.99 8.03 31.28
C ARG A 363 -2.55 8.36 29.91
N GLU A 364 -2.83 9.64 29.63
CA GLU A 364 -3.30 10.07 28.31
C GLU A 364 -2.32 9.70 27.18
N ILE A 365 -1.02 9.86 27.44
CA ILE A 365 0.04 9.53 26.47
C ILE A 365 0.11 8.03 26.25
N VAL A 366 0.08 7.25 27.33
CA VAL A 366 0.08 5.78 27.29
C VAL A 366 -1.12 5.26 26.50
N ASP A 367 -2.32 5.77 26.77
CA ASP A 367 -3.54 5.36 26.08
C ASP A 367 -3.52 5.76 24.59
N LEU A 368 -3.04 6.97 24.28
CA LEU A 368 -2.85 7.41 22.89
C LEU A 368 -1.83 6.55 22.15
N TYR A 369 -0.64 6.34 22.72
CA TYR A 369 0.44 5.61 22.06
C TYR A 369 0.10 4.13 21.86
N ASN A 370 -0.41 3.46 22.89
CA ASN A 370 -0.82 2.06 22.80
C ASN A 370 -1.96 1.82 21.80
N SER A 371 -2.77 2.82 21.49
CA SER A 371 -3.85 2.69 20.50
C SER A 371 -3.38 2.32 19.08
N PHE A 372 -2.11 2.59 18.77
CA PHE A 372 -1.48 2.24 17.49
C PHE A 372 -1.01 0.78 17.45
N PHE A 373 -1.00 0.10 18.58
CA PHE A 373 -0.52 -1.26 18.74
C PHE A 373 -1.69 -2.22 19.07
N SER A 374 -1.49 -3.52 18.86
CA SER A 374 -2.42 -4.55 19.30
C SER A 374 -2.11 -5.11 20.69
N LEU A 375 -0.89 -4.86 21.17
CA LEU A 375 -0.45 -5.15 22.54
C LEU A 375 -0.10 -3.84 23.22
N GLN A 376 -0.18 -3.83 24.53
CA GLN A 376 0.38 -2.76 25.34
C GLN A 376 1.90 -2.74 25.15
N VAL A 377 2.46 -1.62 24.73
CA VAL A 377 3.91 -1.44 24.53
C VAL A 377 4.51 -0.42 25.48
N VAL A 378 3.67 0.40 26.13
CA VAL A 378 4.04 1.31 27.21
C VAL A 378 3.02 1.28 28.35
N ASP A 379 3.42 1.67 29.56
CA ASP A 379 2.54 1.85 30.73
C ASP A 379 2.99 3.02 31.61
N VAL A 380 2.19 3.37 32.62
CA VAL A 380 2.54 4.35 33.66
C VAL A 380 3.31 3.64 34.77
N GLY A 381 4.47 4.19 35.14
CA GLY A 381 5.30 3.74 36.26
C GLY A 381 4.92 4.37 37.60
N GLU A 382 5.60 3.96 38.67
CA GLU A 382 5.28 4.32 40.07
C GLU A 382 5.38 5.83 40.38
N LEU A 383 6.17 6.58 39.61
CA LEU A 383 6.38 8.02 39.78
C LEU A 383 5.86 8.86 38.61
N GLY A 384 4.92 8.32 37.82
CA GLY A 384 4.41 8.99 36.61
C GLY A 384 5.35 8.92 35.40
N GLU A 385 6.47 8.20 35.54
CA GLU A 385 7.34 7.80 34.41
C GLU A 385 6.57 6.93 33.40
N ILE A 386 7.09 6.82 32.18
CA ILE A 386 6.54 5.91 31.17
C ILE A 386 7.41 4.66 31.15
N VAL A 387 6.82 3.50 31.41
CA VAL A 387 7.50 2.21 31.29
C VAL A 387 7.35 1.69 29.88
N SER A 388 8.45 1.37 29.20
CA SER A 388 8.45 0.73 27.89
C SER A 388 8.60 -0.78 28.04
N PHE A 389 7.75 -1.54 27.34
CA PHE A 389 7.86 -2.98 27.25
C PHE A 389 8.71 -3.41 26.06
N SER A 390 9.54 -4.43 26.26
CA SER A 390 10.20 -5.16 25.19
C SER A 390 9.79 -6.64 25.22
N TYR A 391 9.55 -7.20 24.04
CA TYR A 391 9.15 -8.58 23.81
C TYR A 391 10.22 -9.31 23.01
N PHE A 392 10.81 -10.35 23.60
CA PHE A 392 11.81 -11.18 22.91
C PHE A 392 11.69 -12.64 23.33
N LYS A 393 11.56 -13.53 22.35
CA LYS A 393 11.47 -15.00 22.56
C LYS A 393 10.45 -15.40 23.63
N GLY A 394 9.29 -14.73 23.66
CA GLY A 394 8.21 -15.01 24.62
C GLY A 394 8.42 -14.47 26.03
N ARG A 395 9.50 -13.71 26.27
CA ARG A 395 9.72 -12.97 27.52
C ARG A 395 9.36 -11.51 27.34
N GLN A 396 8.77 -10.93 28.38
CA GLN A 396 8.51 -9.51 28.48
C GLN A 396 9.47 -8.91 29.51
N SER A 397 10.16 -7.85 29.14
CA SER A 397 10.97 -7.02 30.04
C SER A 397 10.49 -5.58 30.02
N LYS A 398 10.81 -4.84 31.08
CA LYS A 398 10.37 -3.47 31.30
C LYS A 398 11.60 -2.58 31.44
N VAL A 399 11.55 -1.39 30.86
CA VAL A 399 12.55 -0.34 31.02
C VAL A 399 11.83 0.96 31.32
N ASN A 400 12.22 1.65 32.39
CA ASN A 400 11.66 2.95 32.70
C ASN A 400 12.21 3.98 31.70
N THR A 401 11.30 4.80 31.19
CA THR A 401 11.61 5.93 30.32
C THR A 401 11.05 7.19 30.95
N PHE A 402 11.73 8.30 30.71
CA PHE A 402 11.33 9.56 31.30
C PHE A 402 10.21 10.20 30.49
N PHE A 403 9.26 10.78 31.22
CA PHE A 403 8.28 11.70 30.70
C PHE A 403 8.29 12.92 31.62
N ILE A 404 8.45 14.10 31.02
CA ILE A 404 8.48 15.36 31.75
C ILE A 404 7.30 16.17 31.24
N ILE A 405 6.39 16.53 32.15
CA ILE A 405 5.52 17.69 31.96
C ILE A 405 6.36 18.88 32.39
N PRO A 406 6.66 19.82 31.49
CA PRO A 406 7.46 20.97 31.88
C PRO A 406 6.78 21.75 33.03
N GLU A 407 7.53 22.08 34.09
CA GLU A 407 7.01 22.64 35.34
C GLU A 407 6.13 23.88 35.13
N TYR A 408 6.50 24.76 34.19
CA TYR A 408 5.72 25.95 33.87
C TYR A 408 4.31 25.68 33.32
N VAL A 409 4.00 24.45 32.88
CA VAL A 409 2.63 24.05 32.48
C VAL A 409 1.75 23.92 33.71
N LEU A 410 2.31 23.45 34.84
CA LEU A 410 1.58 23.37 36.11
C LEU A 410 1.22 24.77 36.62
N ASP A 411 2.04 25.78 36.32
CA ASP A 411 1.80 27.19 36.67
C ASP A 411 0.92 27.95 35.65
N THR A 412 0.71 27.41 34.44
CA THR A 412 -0.01 28.10 33.34
C THR A 412 -1.22 27.36 32.79
N LEU A 413 -1.63 26.24 33.39
CA LEU A 413 -2.95 25.66 33.12
C LEU A 413 -4.01 26.69 33.54
N PRO A 414 -4.80 27.25 32.60
CA PRO A 414 -5.90 28.10 33.00
C PRO A 414 -6.85 27.24 33.82
N ARG A 415 -7.20 27.71 35.02
CA ARG A 415 -8.43 27.26 35.68
C ARG A 415 -9.53 27.42 34.64
N SER A 416 -10.21 26.32 34.31
CA SER A 416 -11.28 26.21 33.31
C SER A 416 -11.90 27.56 32.89
N GLY A 417 -11.58 28.06 31.69
CA GLY A 417 -12.24 29.27 31.17
C GLY A 417 -11.43 30.10 30.17
N ASP A 418 -10.11 30.15 30.27
CA ASP A 418 -9.37 31.18 29.52
C ASP A 418 -8.84 30.74 28.15
N VAL A 419 -9.29 31.48 27.13
CA VAL A 419 -8.90 31.38 25.73
C VAL A 419 -7.47 31.90 25.57
N PHE A 420 -6.56 31.04 25.13
CA PHE A 420 -5.18 31.41 24.80
C PHE A 420 -5.13 32.49 23.71
N GLY A 421 -4.72 33.71 24.08
CA GLY A 421 -4.25 34.75 23.18
C GLY A 421 -2.86 34.43 22.61
N ILE A 422 -2.77 33.48 21.68
CA ILE A 422 -1.60 33.30 20.80
C ILE A 422 -2.04 33.55 19.35
N GLY A 423 -2.74 34.67 19.16
CA GLY A 423 -3.38 35.05 17.90
C GLY A 423 -2.59 36.07 17.06
N SER A 424 -1.58 36.75 17.60
CA SER A 424 -1.09 38.00 16.98
C SER A 424 0.38 38.03 16.55
N THR A 425 1.18 36.97 16.77
CA THR A 425 2.62 36.99 16.39
C THR A 425 3.05 35.84 15.47
N LEU A 426 2.10 35.06 14.94
CA LEU A 426 2.37 33.94 14.03
C LEU A 426 1.60 34.04 12.70
N SER A 427 1.17 35.24 12.30
CA SER A 427 0.67 35.53 10.96
C SER A 427 1.78 35.42 9.92
#